data_AF-A0A7X3A823-F1
#
_entry.id   AF-A0A7X3A823-F1
#
_cell.length_a   1.000
_cell.length_b   1.000
_cell.length_c   1.000
_cell.angle_alpha   90.00
_cell.angle_beta   90.00
_cell.angle_gamma   90.00
#
_symmetry.space_group_name_H-M   'P 1'
#
loop_
_entity.id
_entity.type
_entity.pdbx_description
1 polymer ?
#
loop_
_entity_poly.entity_id
_entity_poly.type
_entity_poly.pdbx_seq_one_letter_code
_entity_poly.pdbx_strand_id
1 'polypeptide(L)'
;YAYLESEEQRALVKYNTYHKENTKAWKQDISKFENWLYDESEDTWTCAAGQKLLFRYESRSTTESDYEITTRHYRSLSCEGCPLKERCTKAQGDREIKVSMEYLRLKRQAREQLKSEDGHALSVRRMHEPESVFGQIKNNRGFRRFLLRGLPKVSLEVGWLSLAHHLLKKATKHQNRKIVLQG
;
A
#
# COMPACT_ATOMS: atom_id res chain seq x y z
N TYR A 1 -6.74 5.59 5.26
CA TYR A 1 -8.08 5.08 4.93
C TYR A 1 -9.13 5.67 5.84
N ALA A 2 -8.98 5.58 7.17
CA ALA A 2 -9.89 6.25 8.11
C ALA A 2 -10.11 7.73 7.79
N TYR A 3 -9.03 8.49 7.52
CA TYR A 3 -9.13 9.88 7.06
C TYR A 3 -9.94 10.06 5.76
N LEU A 4 -9.80 9.15 4.79
CA LEU A 4 -10.56 9.26 3.54
C LEU A 4 -12.04 8.94 3.76
N GLU A 5 -12.34 8.03 4.68
CA GLU A 5 -13.72 7.70 5.05
C GLU A 5 -14.37 8.85 5.84
N SER A 6 -13.65 9.50 6.76
CA SER A 6 -14.17 10.66 7.50
C SER A 6 -14.45 11.87 6.61
N GLU A 7 -13.72 12.00 5.50
CA GLU A 7 -13.94 13.04 4.48
C GLU A 7 -14.93 12.59 3.38
N GLU A 8 -15.57 11.42 3.54
CA GLU A 8 -16.48 10.80 2.56
C GLU A 8 -15.88 10.65 1.15
N GLN A 9 -14.56 10.49 1.07
CA GLN A 9 -13.81 10.36 -0.17
C GLN A 9 -13.60 8.91 -0.58
N ARG A 10 -13.65 8.65 -1.89
CA ARG A 10 -13.38 7.33 -2.46
C ARG A 10 -11.91 6.95 -2.28
N ALA A 11 -11.66 5.89 -1.53
CA ALA A 11 -10.32 5.47 -1.12
C ALA A 11 -9.56 4.66 -2.19
N LEU A 12 -9.30 5.27 -3.34
CA LEU A 12 -8.52 4.70 -4.45
C LEU A 12 -7.00 4.85 -4.25
N VAL A 13 -6.51 4.39 -3.10
CA VAL A 13 -5.09 4.38 -2.76
C VAL A 13 -4.70 2.93 -2.55
N LYS A 14 -3.61 2.47 -3.16
CA LYS A 14 -3.08 1.12 -2.93
C LYS A 14 -2.33 1.10 -1.60
N TYR A 15 -2.64 0.11 -0.76
CA TYR A 15 -1.85 -0.15 0.44
C TYR A 15 -0.56 -0.91 0.08
N ASN A 16 0.43 -0.87 0.96
CA ASN A 16 1.78 -1.40 0.75
C ASN A 16 1.84 -2.87 0.31
N THR A 17 0.93 -3.73 0.76
CA THR A 17 0.86 -5.15 0.40
C THR A 17 -0.05 -5.46 -0.79
N TYR A 18 -0.71 -4.48 -1.39
CA TYR A 18 -1.72 -4.68 -2.44
C TYR A 18 -1.24 -5.55 -3.61
N HIS A 19 -0.03 -5.28 -4.12
CA HIS A 19 0.55 -6.07 -5.20
C HIS A 19 1.07 -7.43 -4.72
N LYS A 20 1.66 -7.47 -3.53
CA LYS A 20 2.27 -8.69 -2.96
C LYS A 20 1.23 -9.77 -2.68
N GLU A 21 0.04 -9.38 -2.22
CA GLU A 21 -1.06 -10.28 -1.89
C GLU A 21 -1.56 -11.11 -3.09
N ASN A 22 -1.34 -10.63 -4.32
CA ASN A 22 -1.74 -11.36 -5.51
C ASN A 22 -0.71 -12.44 -5.93
N THR A 23 0.50 -12.40 -5.39
CA THR A 23 1.56 -13.36 -5.72
C THR A 23 1.27 -14.74 -5.13
N LYS A 24 1.67 -15.80 -5.85
CA LYS A 24 1.55 -17.19 -5.38
C LYS A 24 2.26 -17.39 -4.03
N ALA A 25 3.45 -16.82 -3.88
CA ALA A 25 4.23 -16.89 -2.66
C ALA A 25 3.47 -16.33 -1.45
N TRP A 26 2.81 -15.17 -1.59
CA TRP A 26 2.02 -14.60 -0.49
C TRP A 26 0.81 -15.46 -0.12
N LYS A 27 0.07 -15.94 -1.12
CA LYS A 27 -1.14 -16.75 -0.89
C LYS A 27 -0.84 -18.11 -0.24
N GLN A 28 0.36 -18.63 -0.45
CA GLN A 28 0.79 -19.92 0.11
C GLN A 28 1.58 -19.77 1.42
N ASP A 29 1.86 -18.53 1.84
CA ASP A 29 2.60 -18.27 3.07
C ASP A 29 1.71 -18.52 4.30
N ILE A 30 1.96 -19.62 4.99
CA ILE A 30 1.22 -20.02 6.19
C ILE A 30 1.48 -19.12 7.40
N SER A 31 2.54 -18.31 7.38
CA SER A 31 2.87 -17.39 8.48
C SER A 31 1.99 -16.13 8.47
N LYS A 32 1.29 -15.86 7.35
CA LYS A 32 0.42 -14.70 7.18
C LYS A 32 -0.95 -15.00 7.77
N PHE A 33 -1.31 -14.26 8.81
CA PHE A 33 -2.64 -14.37 9.42
C PHE A 33 -3.75 -13.95 8.45
N GLU A 34 -3.45 -13.14 7.43
CA GLU A 34 -4.41 -12.79 6.39
C GLU A 34 -4.86 -13.99 5.54
N ASN A 35 -4.12 -15.11 5.57
CA ASN A 35 -4.48 -16.35 4.92
C ASN A 35 -5.20 -17.34 5.87
N TRP A 36 -5.44 -16.95 7.14
CA TRP A 36 -6.12 -17.76 8.14
C TRP A 36 -7.62 -17.47 8.16
N LEU A 37 -8.39 -18.41 8.71
CA LEU A 37 -9.83 -18.24 8.89
C LEU A 37 -10.11 -17.47 10.18
N TYR A 38 -10.96 -16.45 10.11
CA TYR A 38 -11.47 -15.74 11.27
C TYR A 38 -12.93 -16.13 11.49
N ASP A 39 -13.25 -16.54 12.71
CA ASP A 39 -14.61 -16.83 13.16
C ASP A 39 -15.12 -15.63 13.98
N GLU A 40 -16.10 -14.92 13.44
CA GLU A 40 -16.72 -13.75 14.07
C GLU A 40 -17.58 -14.13 15.29
N SER A 41 -18.11 -15.35 15.34
CA SER A 41 -19.01 -15.80 16.42
C SER A 41 -18.24 -16.15 17.69
N GLU A 42 -17.07 -16.76 17.55
CA GLU A 42 -16.21 -17.13 18.67
C GLU A 42 -15.09 -16.10 18.94
N ASP A 43 -14.92 -15.10 18.06
CA ASP A 43 -13.78 -14.18 18.04
C ASP A 43 -12.43 -14.92 18.07
N THR A 44 -12.26 -15.88 17.15
CA THR A 44 -11.04 -16.70 17.07
C THR A 44 -10.45 -16.76 15.67
N TRP A 45 -9.13 -16.93 15.61
CA TRP A 45 -8.41 -17.19 14.36
C TRP A 45 -7.94 -18.64 14.31
N THR A 46 -8.13 -19.31 13.18
CA THR A 46 -7.65 -20.69 12.98
C THR A 46 -6.42 -20.68 12.08
N CYS A 47 -5.28 -21.11 12.62
CA CYS A 47 -4.02 -21.15 11.87
C CYS A 47 -4.00 -22.30 10.86
N ALA A 48 -3.00 -22.31 9.97
CA ALA A 48 -2.82 -23.37 8.98
C ALA A 48 -2.62 -24.79 9.58
N ALA A 49 -2.22 -24.89 10.85
CA ALA A 49 -2.12 -26.16 11.58
C ALA A 49 -3.44 -26.59 12.25
N GLY A 50 -4.53 -25.83 12.07
CA GLY A 50 -5.84 -26.10 12.68
C GLY A 50 -5.99 -25.63 14.13
N GLN A 51 -4.99 -24.95 14.70
CA GLN A 51 -5.06 -24.45 16.08
C GLN A 51 -5.79 -23.10 16.15
N LYS A 52 -6.64 -22.94 17.16
CA LYS A 52 -7.33 -21.67 17.45
C LYS A 52 -6.41 -20.71 18.21
N LEU A 53 -6.44 -19.45 17.82
CA LEU A 53 -5.87 -18.32 18.54
C LEU A 53 -7.01 -17.56 19.19
N LEU A 54 -6.92 -17.44 20.51
CA LEU A 54 -7.94 -16.80 21.33
C LEU A 54 -7.57 -15.34 21.58
N PHE A 55 -8.59 -14.49 21.66
CA PHE A 55 -8.44 -13.11 22.09
C PHE A 55 -7.79 -13.05 23.48
N ARG A 56 -6.88 -12.10 23.68
CA ARG A 56 -6.17 -11.89 24.96
C ARG A 56 -6.47 -10.52 25.55
N TYR A 57 -6.17 -9.45 24.80
CA TYR A 57 -6.36 -8.08 25.24
C TYR A 57 -6.34 -7.12 24.04
N GLU A 58 -6.77 -5.87 24.29
CA GLU A 58 -6.61 -4.77 23.35
C GLU A 58 -5.50 -3.83 23.83
N SER A 59 -4.73 -3.29 22.89
CA SER A 59 -3.82 -2.18 23.11
C SER A 59 -4.23 -0.99 22.25
N ARG A 60 -3.98 0.22 22.75
CA ARG A 60 -4.20 1.46 22.01
C ARG A 60 -2.86 2.15 21.78
N SER A 61 -2.68 2.67 20.57
CA SER A 61 -1.50 3.44 20.21
C SER A 61 -1.89 4.63 19.35
N THR A 62 -1.29 5.78 19.60
CA THR A 62 -1.50 6.98 18.80
C THR A 62 -0.37 7.12 17.78
N THR A 63 -0.73 7.43 16.54
CA THR A 63 0.24 7.74 15.48
C THR A 63 0.77 9.17 15.63
N GLU A 64 1.85 9.50 14.90
CA GLU A 64 2.37 10.89 14.81
C GLU A 64 1.34 11.91 14.30
N SER A 65 0.28 11.44 13.63
CA SER A 65 -0.83 12.26 13.12
C SER A 65 -2.01 12.34 14.10
N ASP A 66 -1.77 12.09 15.38
CA ASP A 66 -2.78 12.07 16.46
C ASP A 66 -3.96 11.09 16.26
N TYR A 67 -3.79 10.11 15.36
CA TYR A 67 -4.81 9.09 15.11
C TYR A 67 -4.65 7.89 16.06
N GLU A 68 -5.70 7.56 16.81
CA GLU A 68 -5.74 6.42 17.74
C GLU A 68 -6.04 5.11 17.00
N ILE A 69 -5.22 4.09 17.25
CA ILE A 69 -5.37 2.75 16.69
C ILE A 69 -5.63 1.77 17.84
N THR A 70 -6.79 1.12 17.81
CA THR A 70 -7.08 -0.04 18.67
C THR A 70 -6.61 -1.32 17.98
N THR A 71 -5.77 -2.08 18.68
CA THR A 71 -5.15 -3.32 18.21
C THR A 71 -5.50 -4.46 19.15
N ARG A 72 -6.10 -5.52 18.62
CA ARG A 72 -6.40 -6.75 19.35
C ARG A 72 -5.24 -7.74 19.27
N HIS A 73 -4.96 -8.38 20.40
CA HIS A 73 -3.92 -9.41 20.50
C HIS A 73 -4.58 -10.78 20.61
N TYR A 74 -4.22 -11.69 19.71
CA TYR A 74 -4.68 -13.08 19.72
C TYR A 74 -3.47 -14.00 19.89
N ARG A 75 -3.60 -15.03 20.72
CA ARG A 75 -2.52 -16.00 20.97
C ARG A 75 -3.02 -17.43 20.85
N SER A 76 -2.22 -18.30 20.24
CA SER A 76 -2.48 -19.73 20.16
C SER A 76 -2.52 -20.37 21.55
N LEU A 77 -3.27 -21.47 21.67
CA LEU A 77 -3.35 -22.25 22.91
C LEU A 77 -2.01 -22.90 23.27
N SER A 78 -1.41 -23.62 22.33
CA SER A 78 -0.06 -24.18 22.46
C SER A 78 0.51 -24.49 21.09
N CYS A 79 1.68 -23.95 20.75
CA CYS A 79 2.44 -24.34 19.55
C CYS A 79 3.53 -25.39 19.84
N GLU A 80 3.50 -26.04 21.01
CA GLU A 80 4.45 -27.07 21.38
C GLU A 80 4.31 -28.30 20.47
N GLY A 81 5.43 -28.80 19.94
CA GLY A 81 5.44 -29.93 18.99
C GLY A 81 4.80 -29.66 17.62
N CYS A 82 4.43 -28.42 17.29
CA CYS A 82 3.81 -28.13 16.00
C CYS A 82 4.81 -28.30 14.83
N PRO A 83 4.52 -29.18 13.84
CA PRO A 83 5.44 -29.44 12.72
C PRO A 83 5.58 -28.23 11.79
N LEU A 84 4.62 -27.31 11.81
CA LEU A 84 4.64 -26.10 10.99
C LEU A 84 5.31 -24.91 11.70
N LYS A 85 5.79 -25.07 12.94
CA LYS A 85 6.30 -23.96 13.77
C LYS A 85 7.42 -23.19 13.08
N GLU A 86 8.42 -23.88 12.53
CA GLU A 86 9.58 -23.26 11.86
C GLU A 86 9.20 -22.35 10.70
N ARG A 87 8.15 -22.72 9.95
CA ARG A 87 7.65 -21.96 8.80
C ARG A 87 6.59 -20.93 9.18
N CYS A 88 5.87 -21.14 10.29
CA CYS A 88 4.77 -20.29 10.75
C CYS A 88 5.25 -19.09 11.58
N THR A 89 6.21 -19.30 12.49
CA THR A 89 6.63 -18.26 13.45
C THR A 89 8.08 -18.39 13.88
N LYS A 90 8.74 -17.25 14.08
CA LYS A 90 10.07 -17.17 14.68
C LYS A 90 10.05 -17.03 16.20
N ALA A 91 8.85 -16.94 16.80
CA ALA A 91 8.69 -16.84 18.24
C ALA A 91 9.10 -18.17 18.91
N GLN A 92 9.80 -18.07 20.05
CA GLN A 92 10.20 -19.27 20.81
C GLN A 92 8.98 -19.98 21.42
N GLY A 93 7.97 -19.22 21.88
CA GLY A 93 6.74 -19.73 22.46
C GLY A 93 5.59 -19.83 21.47
N ASP A 94 4.40 -19.52 21.97
CA ASP A 94 3.15 -19.51 21.22
C ASP A 94 3.07 -18.39 20.19
N ARG A 95 2.29 -18.64 19.15
CA ARG A 95 2.06 -17.65 18.11
C ARG A 95 1.10 -16.59 18.63
N GLU A 96 1.57 -15.35 18.66
CA GLU A 96 0.74 -14.16 18.89
C GLU A 96 0.62 -13.33 17.61
N ILE A 97 -0.57 -12.86 17.31
CA ILE A 97 -0.85 -11.92 16.22
C ILE A 97 -1.50 -10.65 16.77
N LYS A 98 -1.22 -9.54 16.11
CA LYS A 98 -1.77 -8.22 16.41
C LYS A 98 -2.64 -7.80 15.24
N VAL A 99 -3.92 -7.56 15.50
CA VAL A 99 -4.91 -7.30 14.46
C VAL A 99 -5.72 -6.07 14.82
N SER A 100 -5.77 -5.08 13.93
CA SER A 100 -6.75 -4.00 14.02
C SER A 100 -7.94 -4.36 13.13
N MET A 101 -9.08 -4.64 13.76
CA MET A 101 -10.31 -5.02 13.06
C MET A 101 -10.79 -3.90 12.12
N GLU A 102 -10.66 -2.66 12.59
CA GLU A 102 -10.99 -1.48 11.81
C GLU A 102 -10.09 -1.33 10.58
N TYR A 103 -8.78 -1.55 10.73
CA TYR A 103 -7.87 -1.58 9.59
C TYR A 103 -8.23 -2.68 8.58
N LEU A 104 -8.61 -3.89 9.03
CA LEU A 104 -9.03 -4.97 8.14
C LEU A 104 -10.29 -4.61 7.36
N ARG A 105 -11.28 -3.96 8.01
CA ARG A 105 -12.51 -3.46 7.37
C ARG A 105 -12.18 -2.45 6.27
N LEU A 106 -11.43 -1.41 6.61
CA LEU A 106 -11.00 -0.36 5.69
C LEU A 106 -10.17 -0.92 4.53
N LYS A 107 -9.26 -1.86 4.80
CA LYS A 107 -8.44 -2.54 3.79
C LYS A 107 -9.31 -3.36 2.83
N ARG A 108 -10.34 -4.04 3.34
CA ARG A 108 -11.29 -4.82 2.51
C ARG A 108 -12.08 -3.90 1.58
N GLN A 109 -12.65 -2.82 2.11
CA GLN A 109 -13.38 -1.82 1.33
C GLN A 109 -12.49 -1.18 0.25
N ALA A 110 -11.27 -0.77 0.60
CA ALA A 110 -10.31 -0.23 -0.38
C ALA A 110 -9.96 -1.25 -1.48
N ARG A 111 -9.80 -2.53 -1.12
CA ARG A 111 -9.53 -3.60 -2.08
C ARG A 111 -10.69 -3.80 -3.05
N GLU A 112 -11.93 -3.79 -2.57
CA GLU A 112 -13.12 -3.90 -3.42
C GLU A 112 -13.22 -2.72 -4.39
N GLN A 113 -13.01 -1.49 -3.89
CA GLN A 113 -13.00 -0.29 -4.74
C GLN A 113 -11.90 -0.36 -5.80
N LEU A 114 -10.68 -0.79 -5.46
CA LEU A 114 -9.57 -0.93 -6.40
C LEU A 114 -9.76 -2.04 -7.44
N LYS A 115 -10.60 -3.05 -7.14
CA LYS A 115 -10.96 -4.13 -8.06
C LYS A 115 -12.08 -3.76 -9.02
N SER A 116 -12.91 -2.77 -8.69
CA SER A 116 -13.92 -2.25 -9.62
C SER A 116 -13.26 -1.71 -10.90
N GLU A 117 -13.94 -1.80 -12.04
CA GLU A 117 -13.41 -1.35 -13.33
C GLU A 117 -12.99 0.14 -13.29
N ASP A 118 -13.86 0.99 -12.75
CA ASP A 118 -13.59 2.42 -12.55
C ASP A 118 -12.38 2.66 -11.64
N GLY A 119 -12.33 1.96 -10.51
CA GLY A 119 -11.25 2.12 -9.54
C GLY A 119 -9.91 1.64 -10.09
N HIS A 120 -9.92 0.57 -10.87
CA HIS A 120 -8.74 0.09 -11.58
C HIS A 120 -8.25 1.11 -12.61
N ALA A 121 -9.14 1.62 -13.47
CA ALA A 121 -8.80 2.60 -14.49
C ALA A 121 -8.21 3.88 -13.87
N LEU A 122 -8.81 4.40 -12.81
CA LEU A 122 -8.31 5.57 -12.08
C LEU A 122 -6.96 5.29 -11.40
N SER A 123 -6.80 4.11 -10.80
CA SER A 123 -5.53 3.72 -10.18
C SER A 123 -4.39 3.59 -11.19
N VAL A 124 -4.67 3.11 -12.41
CA VAL A 124 -3.67 3.00 -13.48
C VAL A 124 -3.25 4.38 -13.97
N ARG A 125 -4.18 5.32 -14.16
CA ARG A 125 -3.87 6.71 -14.56
C ARG A 125 -2.91 7.37 -13.58
N ARG A 126 -3.16 7.24 -12.27
CA ARG A 126 -2.27 7.78 -11.21
C ARG A 126 -0.85 7.22 -11.26
N MET A 127 -0.66 5.99 -11.75
CA MET A 127 0.65 5.32 -11.78
C MET A 127 1.56 5.86 -12.89
N HIS A 128 0.99 6.25 -14.03
CA HIS A 128 1.75 6.68 -15.21
C HIS A 128 2.38 8.09 -15.07
N GLU A 129 1.77 8.96 -14.27
CA GLU A 129 2.05 10.39 -14.31
C GLU A 129 3.31 10.85 -13.57
N PRO A 130 3.58 10.48 -12.31
CA PRO A 130 4.70 11.08 -11.59
C PRO A 130 6.05 10.46 -11.97
N GLU A 131 6.14 9.13 -12.05
CA GLU A 131 7.42 8.41 -12.16
C GLU A 131 8.13 8.69 -13.49
N SER A 132 7.38 8.69 -14.59
CA SER A 132 7.92 8.98 -15.93
C SER A 132 8.48 10.41 -16.01
N VAL A 133 7.79 11.39 -15.42
CA VAL A 133 8.24 12.78 -15.36
C VAL A 133 9.51 12.91 -14.52
N PHE A 134 9.56 12.28 -13.35
CA PHE A 134 10.76 12.27 -12.52
C PHE A 134 11.95 11.59 -13.19
N GLY A 135 11.72 10.48 -13.91
CA GLY A 135 12.76 9.81 -14.71
C GLY A 135 13.32 10.72 -15.80
N GLN A 136 12.44 11.41 -16.54
CA GLN A 136 12.84 12.37 -17.57
C GLN A 136 13.65 13.54 -16.98
N ILE A 137 13.16 14.12 -15.89
CA ILE A 137 13.79 15.27 -15.26
C ILE A 137 15.13 14.89 -14.63
N LYS A 138 15.15 13.86 -13.79
CA LYS A 138 16.33 13.52 -12.99
C LYS A 138 17.35 12.73 -13.82
N ASN A 139 16.90 11.69 -14.54
CA ASN A 139 17.80 10.79 -15.25
C ASN A 139 18.19 11.31 -16.63
N ASN A 140 17.21 11.56 -17.49
CA ASN A 140 17.49 11.90 -18.89
C ASN A 140 18.05 13.32 -19.04
N ARG A 141 17.66 14.24 -18.16
CA ARG A 141 18.13 15.63 -18.18
C ARG A 141 19.17 15.94 -17.10
N GLY A 142 19.56 14.95 -16.30
CA GLY A 142 20.62 15.09 -15.30
C GLY A 142 20.31 16.08 -14.16
N PHE A 143 19.06 16.44 -13.91
CA PHE A 143 18.73 17.34 -12.80
C PHE A 143 18.86 16.61 -11.46
N ARG A 144 20.00 16.80 -10.79
CA ARG A 144 20.33 16.14 -9.50
C ARG A 144 20.36 17.10 -8.31
N ARG A 145 20.55 18.40 -8.53
CA ARG A 145 20.68 19.42 -7.48
C ARG A 145 20.09 20.75 -7.93
N PHE A 146 19.50 21.47 -6.99
CA PHE A 146 19.13 22.88 -7.18
C PHE A 146 20.38 23.76 -7.17
N LEU A 147 20.35 24.83 -7.95
CA LEU A 147 21.43 25.80 -8.05
C LEU A 147 21.30 26.91 -7.00
N LEU A 148 20.07 27.23 -6.61
CA LEU A 148 19.73 28.28 -5.66
C LEU A 148 19.33 27.69 -4.30
N ARG A 149 19.41 28.52 -3.27
CA ARG A 149 19.03 28.18 -1.90
C ARG A 149 17.83 29.00 -1.44
N GLY A 150 16.97 28.38 -0.62
CA GLY A 150 15.75 28.98 -0.07
C GLY A 150 14.50 28.62 -0.89
N LEU A 151 13.40 28.35 -0.18
CA LEU A 151 12.13 27.90 -0.77
C LEU A 151 11.64 28.77 -1.94
N PRO A 152 11.70 30.12 -1.90
CA PRO A 152 11.24 30.95 -3.02
C PRO A 152 12.05 30.72 -4.30
N LYS A 153 13.38 30.63 -4.18
CA LYS A 153 14.28 30.46 -5.33
C LYS A 153 14.23 29.04 -5.90
N VAL A 154 14.17 28.04 -5.02
CA VAL A 154 13.98 26.64 -5.40
C VAL A 154 12.65 26.45 -6.14
N SER A 155 11.58 27.11 -5.68
CA SER A 155 10.27 27.05 -6.36
C SER A 155 10.33 27.60 -7.79
N LEU A 156 11.12 28.67 -8.01
CA LEU A 156 11.35 29.22 -9.35
C LEU A 156 12.08 28.22 -10.26
N GLU A 157 13.12 27.55 -9.76
CA GLU A 157 13.83 26.49 -10.51
C GLU A 157 12.91 25.33 -10.89
N VAL A 158 12.07 24.87 -9.95
CA VAL A 158 11.05 23.84 -10.23
C VAL A 158 10.08 24.31 -11.30
N GLY A 159 9.65 25.58 -11.25
CA GLY A 159 8.80 26.19 -12.26
C GLY A 159 9.41 26.14 -13.65
N TRP A 160 10.66 26.58 -13.80
CA TRP A 160 11.40 26.54 -15.06
C TRP A 160 11.59 25.12 -15.59
N LEU A 161 11.94 24.18 -14.71
CA LEU A 161 12.12 22.77 -15.05
C LEU A 161 10.82 22.13 -15.56
N SER A 162 9.70 22.48 -14.92
CA SER A 162 8.36 22.03 -15.29
C SER A 162 7.93 22.62 -16.63
N LEU A 163 8.16 23.93 -16.85
CA LEU A 163 7.88 24.60 -18.11
C LEU A 163 8.67 23.99 -19.26
N ALA A 164 9.98 23.81 -19.08
CA ALA A 164 10.84 23.15 -20.07
C ALA A 164 10.35 21.72 -20.36
N HIS A 165 9.93 20.97 -19.33
CA HIS A 165 9.36 19.64 -19.51
C HIS A 165 8.08 19.66 -20.37
N HIS A 166 7.15 20.56 -20.08
CA HIS A 166 5.91 20.70 -20.83
C HIS A 166 6.15 21.12 -22.28
N LEU A 167 7.04 22.08 -22.53
CA LEU A 167 7.37 22.54 -23.88
C LEU A 167 7.97 21.42 -24.73
N LEU A 168 8.92 20.66 -24.17
CA LEU A 168 9.52 19.51 -24.86
C LEU A 168 8.47 18.44 -25.17
N LYS A 169 7.59 18.11 -24.21
CA LYS A 169 6.50 17.14 -24.42
C LYS A 169 5.54 17.59 -25.54
N LYS A 170 5.22 18.88 -25.60
CA LYS A 170 4.39 19.47 -26.67
C LYS A 170 5.08 19.39 -28.03
N ALA A 171 6.38 19.70 -28.08
CA ALA A 171 7.17 19.61 -29.31
C ALA A 171 7.23 18.18 -29.86
N THR A 172 7.50 17.19 -29.01
CA THR A 172 7.49 15.77 -29.40
C THR A 172 6.12 15.33 -29.92
N LYS A 173 5.03 15.71 -29.25
CA LYS A 173 3.67 15.39 -29.73
C LYS A 173 3.38 16.00 -31.10
N HIS A 174 3.85 17.23 -31.34
CA HIS A 174 3.70 17.90 -32.63
C HIS A 174 4.51 17.23 -33.73
N GLN A 175 5.75 16.80 -33.46
CA GLN A 175 6.57 16.03 -34.40
C GLN A 175 5.92 14.67 -34.73
N ASN A 176 5.47 13.92 -33.73
CA ASN A 176 4.81 12.64 -33.94
C ASN A 176 3.54 12.77 -34.78
N ARG A 177 2.75 13.83 -34.55
CA ARG A 177 1.55 14.11 -35.36
C ARG A 177 1.88 14.40 -36.82
N LYS A 178 3.00 15.09 -37.10
CA LYS A 178 3.46 15.33 -38.48
C LYS A 178 3.89 14.04 -39.17
N ILE A 179 4.60 13.16 -38.47
CA ILE A 179 5.05 11.85 -39.00
C ILE A 179 3.85 10.97 -39.36
N VAL A 180 2.84 10.90 -38.49
CA VAL A 180 1.62 10.11 -38.72
C VAL A 180 0.74 10.65 -39.88
N LEU A 181 0.84 11.94 -40.20
CA LEU A 181 0.11 12.53 -41.33
C LEU A 181 0.85 12.43 -42.67
N GLN A 182 2.11 11.97 -42.65
CA GLN A 182 2.98 11.88 -43.83
C GLN A 182 3.29 10.44 -44.25
N GLY A 183 2.80 9.44 -43.51
CA GLY A 183 2.84 8.02 -43.88
C GLY A 183 1.43 7.48 -44.05
#